data_AF-A0A3D5A0C0-F1
#
_entry.id   AF-A0A3D5A0C0-F1
#
_cell.length_a   1.000
_cell.length_b   1.000
_cell.length_c   1.000
_cell.angle_alpha   90.00
_cell.angle_beta   90.00
_cell.angle_gamma   90.00
#
_symmetry.space_group_name_H-M   'P 1'
#
loop_
_entity.id
_entity.type
_entity.pdbx_description
1 polymer ?
#
loop_
_entity_poly.entity_id
_entity_poly.type
_entity_poly.pdbx_seq_one_letter_code
_entity_poly.pdbx_strand_id
1 'polypeptide(L)'
;MPGETRVPVSGRVVDVTTQAPIAGAQITIGEQEPVLSAANGAFSVANVLVGEEALVVKADGYDDYRETITVLPGMTPLLVQMNTAAPDPPPPPYTITGTVTLVGAEDNSGAQVEAFDVYNAVVAARTTTNAAGQYWLFVPASRYTITVSYGSRQISRTIDLPGGGQKLDGIDFTLTVE
;
A
#
# COMPACT_ATOMS: atom_id res chain seq x y z
N MET A 1 -4.25 42.65 -25.57
CA MET A 1 -3.14 41.86 -25.00
C MET A 1 -3.75 40.89 -24.01
N PRO A 2 -3.36 39.60 -23.99
CA PRO A 2 -3.68 38.74 -22.85
C PRO A 2 -3.24 39.47 -21.58
N GLY A 3 -4.14 39.57 -20.60
CA GLY A 3 -4.11 40.64 -19.59
C GLY A 3 -3.00 40.46 -18.57
N GLU A 4 -2.11 41.45 -18.43
CA GLU A 4 -1.12 41.56 -17.35
C GLU A 4 -1.76 41.88 -15.97
N THR A 5 -3.09 41.88 -15.89
CA THR A 5 -3.81 42.20 -14.65
C THR A 5 -3.55 41.13 -13.62
N ARG A 6 -3.12 41.53 -12.43
CA ARG A 6 -2.85 40.65 -11.30
C ARG A 6 -3.78 40.98 -10.12
N VAL A 7 -4.28 39.96 -9.46
CA VAL A 7 -5.23 40.06 -8.34
C VAL A 7 -4.83 39.11 -7.20
N PRO A 8 -5.18 39.42 -5.95
CA PRO A 8 -5.00 38.47 -4.85
C PRO A 8 -6.02 37.34 -4.95
N VAL A 9 -5.58 36.11 -4.69
CA VAL A 9 -6.45 34.94 -4.54
C VAL A 9 -6.34 34.45 -3.11
N SER A 10 -7.48 34.24 -2.45
CA SER A 10 -7.53 33.75 -1.07
C SER A 10 -8.43 32.53 -0.98
N GLY A 11 -8.28 31.77 0.09
CA GLY A 11 -9.10 30.59 0.29
C GLY A 11 -8.78 29.85 1.58
N ARG A 12 -9.30 28.63 1.67
CA ARG A 12 -9.07 27.73 2.80
C ARG A 12 -8.80 26.31 2.31
N VAL A 13 -7.87 25.64 2.97
CA VAL A 13 -7.57 24.21 2.77
C VAL A 13 -8.15 23.40 3.92
N VAL A 14 -8.94 22.39 3.59
CA VAL A 14 -9.59 21.49 4.57
C VAL A 14 -9.48 20.04 4.14
N ASP A 15 -9.53 19.15 5.11
CA ASP A 15 -9.71 17.72 4.88
C ASP A 15 -11.14 17.47 4.38
N VAL A 16 -11.28 16.72 3.27
CA VAL A 16 -12.57 16.49 2.62
C VAL A 16 -13.56 15.71 3.50
N THR A 17 -13.06 14.84 4.39
CA THR A 17 -13.90 13.94 5.18
C THR A 17 -14.33 14.58 6.49
N THR A 18 -13.35 15.11 7.23
CA THR A 18 -13.53 15.66 8.57
C THR A 18 -13.90 17.15 8.54
N GLN A 19 -13.68 17.82 7.40
CA GLN A 19 -13.79 19.29 7.25
C GLN A 19 -12.84 20.06 8.20
N ALA A 20 -11.85 19.39 8.79
CA ALA A 20 -10.85 20.01 9.63
C ALA A 20 -9.90 20.87 8.77
N PRO A 21 -9.45 22.04 9.25
CA PRO A 21 -8.48 22.84 8.53
C PRO A 21 -7.13 22.12 8.43
N ILE A 22 -6.51 22.22 7.26
CA ILE A 22 -5.15 21.70 7.04
C ILE A 22 -4.18 22.88 7.16
N ALA A 23 -3.35 22.86 8.19
CA ALA A 23 -2.31 23.88 8.41
C ALA A 23 -1.00 23.45 7.73
N GLY A 24 -0.24 24.41 7.20
CA GLY A 24 1.05 24.13 6.58
C GLY A 24 0.97 23.46 5.20
N ALA A 25 -0.24 23.30 4.63
CA ALA A 25 -0.37 22.94 3.22
C ALA A 25 0.32 24.00 2.35
N GLN A 26 1.09 23.57 1.36
CA GLN A 26 1.81 24.38 0.39
C GLN A 26 0.93 24.61 -0.84
N ILE A 27 0.58 25.86 -1.12
CA ILE A 27 -0.30 26.30 -2.21
C ILE A 27 0.54 27.02 -3.26
N THR A 28 0.44 26.58 -4.51
CA THR A 28 1.04 27.21 -5.69
C THR A 28 -0.06 27.52 -6.70
N ILE A 29 -0.09 28.75 -7.21
CA ILE A 29 -1.03 29.18 -8.25
C ILE A 29 -0.24 29.77 -9.41
N GLY A 30 -0.33 29.14 -10.59
CA GLY A 30 0.44 29.52 -11.75
C GLY A 30 1.94 29.44 -11.50
N GLU A 31 2.67 30.47 -11.93
CA GLU A 31 4.11 30.62 -11.70
C GLU A 31 4.46 31.36 -10.40
N GLN A 32 3.51 31.50 -9.45
CA GLN A 32 3.79 32.16 -8.18
C GLN A 32 4.59 31.28 -7.21
N GLU A 33 5.35 31.93 -6.33
CA GLU A 33 6.02 31.24 -5.23
C GLU A 33 5.00 30.57 -4.30
N PRO A 34 5.32 29.38 -3.74
CA PRO A 34 4.40 28.69 -2.87
C PRO A 34 4.14 29.45 -1.56
N VAL A 35 2.88 29.49 -1.13
CA VAL A 35 2.48 30.01 0.18
C VAL A 35 2.03 28.86 1.09
N LEU A 36 2.12 29.05 2.41
CA LEU A 36 1.63 28.08 3.38
C LEU A 36 0.27 28.50 3.95
N SER A 37 -0.62 27.54 4.10
CA SER A 37 -1.88 27.73 4.84
C SER A 37 -1.62 27.92 6.35
N ALA A 38 -2.39 28.81 6.96
CA ALA A 38 -2.33 29.10 8.40
C ALA A 38 -2.97 28.00 9.24
N ALA A 39 -2.91 28.13 10.58
CA ALA A 39 -3.48 27.16 11.53
C ALA A 39 -4.99 26.91 11.36
N ASN A 40 -5.71 27.89 10.83
CA ASN A 40 -7.13 27.77 10.50
C ASN A 40 -7.38 27.29 9.06
N GLY A 41 -6.34 26.89 8.33
CA GLY A 41 -6.37 26.45 6.93
C GLY A 41 -6.42 27.60 5.91
N ALA A 42 -6.47 28.86 6.34
CA ALA A 42 -6.59 30.00 5.42
C ALA A 42 -5.27 30.25 4.67
N PHE A 43 -5.37 30.67 3.41
CA PHE A 43 -4.23 31.09 2.61
C PHE A 43 -4.56 32.34 1.77
N SER A 44 -3.52 33.05 1.33
CA SER A 44 -3.62 34.16 0.40
C SER A 44 -2.38 34.22 -0.48
N VAL A 45 -2.56 34.12 -1.80
CA VAL A 45 -1.52 34.32 -2.80
C VAL A 45 -1.71 35.72 -3.39
N ALA A 46 -0.70 36.57 -3.23
CA ALA A 46 -0.72 37.89 -3.84
C ALA A 46 -0.36 37.80 -5.33
N ASN A 47 -0.85 38.75 -6.13
CA ASN A 47 -0.39 39.01 -7.50
C ASN A 47 -0.54 37.84 -8.50
N VAL A 48 -1.63 37.07 -8.39
CA VAL A 48 -1.97 36.02 -9.37
C VAL A 48 -2.50 36.65 -10.65
N LEU A 49 -2.06 36.18 -11.81
CA LEU A 49 -2.51 36.70 -13.10
C LEU A 49 -4.00 36.35 -13.34
N VAL A 50 -4.74 37.28 -13.93
CA VAL A 50 -6.14 37.06 -14.33
C VAL A 50 -6.17 36.16 -15.57
N GLY A 51 -6.93 35.08 -15.50
CA GLY A 51 -6.97 34.06 -16.55
C GLY A 51 -7.09 32.66 -15.98
N GLU A 52 -6.86 31.65 -16.82
CA GLU A 52 -6.74 30.27 -16.36
C GLU A 52 -5.38 30.05 -15.72
N GLU A 53 -5.38 29.61 -14.46
CA GLU A 53 -4.18 29.35 -13.67
C GLU A 53 -4.22 27.94 -13.09
N ALA A 54 -3.07 27.28 -13.04
CA ALA A 54 -2.95 25.98 -12.40
C ALA A 54 -2.80 26.15 -10.87
N LEU A 55 -3.73 25.59 -10.10
CA LEU A 55 -3.67 25.47 -8.65
C LEU A 55 -3.12 24.10 -8.28
N VAL A 56 -2.04 24.08 -7.49
CA VAL A 56 -1.48 22.88 -6.89
C VAL A 56 -1.40 23.08 -5.38
N VAL A 57 -1.94 22.13 -4.61
CA VAL A 57 -1.83 22.12 -3.15
C VAL A 57 -1.24 20.80 -2.68
N LYS A 58 -0.23 20.89 -1.82
CA LYS A 58 0.47 19.75 -1.22
C LYS A 58 0.45 19.83 0.29
N ALA A 59 0.24 18.72 0.97
CA ALA A 59 0.31 18.63 2.41
C ALA A 59 0.73 17.21 2.82
N ASP A 60 1.52 17.09 3.89
CA ASP A 60 1.95 15.79 4.39
C ASP A 60 0.74 14.94 4.81
N GLY A 61 0.69 13.70 4.35
CA GLY A 61 -0.43 12.78 4.61
C GLY A 61 -1.67 13.01 3.74
N TYR A 62 -1.59 13.88 2.72
CA TYR A 62 -2.66 14.12 1.75
C TYR A 62 -2.19 13.88 0.32
N ASP A 63 -3.13 13.53 -0.56
CA ASP A 63 -2.87 13.46 -2.00
C ASP A 63 -2.64 14.87 -2.57
N ASP A 64 -1.76 14.98 -3.57
CA ASP A 64 -1.55 16.21 -4.34
C ASP A 64 -2.90 16.69 -4.93
N TYR A 65 -3.39 17.85 -4.51
CA TYR A 65 -4.55 18.49 -5.10
C TYR A 65 -4.12 19.30 -6.32
N ARG A 66 -4.81 19.11 -7.45
CA ARG A 66 -4.52 19.81 -8.71
C ARG A 66 -5.82 20.22 -9.38
N GLU A 67 -5.94 21.49 -9.71
CA GLU A 67 -7.10 22.06 -10.38
C GLU A 67 -6.67 23.20 -11.32
N THR A 68 -7.38 23.40 -12.43
CA THR A 68 -7.26 24.62 -13.23
C THR A 68 -8.37 25.57 -12.80
N ILE A 69 -8.00 26.74 -12.26
CA ILE A 69 -8.94 27.75 -11.79
C ILE A 69 -9.00 28.93 -12.76
N THR A 70 -10.16 29.56 -12.89
CA THR A 70 -10.28 30.84 -13.62
C THR A 70 -10.21 32.00 -12.62
N VAL A 71 -9.09 32.71 -12.61
CA VAL A 71 -8.83 33.85 -11.74
C VAL A 71 -9.50 35.09 -12.31
N LEU A 72 -10.40 35.70 -11.54
CA LEU A 72 -11.13 36.92 -11.89
C LEU A 72 -10.98 37.99 -10.80
N PRO A 73 -10.99 39.28 -11.15
CA PRO A 73 -11.05 40.34 -10.15
C PRO A 73 -12.26 40.19 -9.22
N GLY A 74 -12.01 40.18 -7.92
CA GLY A 74 -13.07 40.06 -6.91
C GLY A 74 -13.70 38.66 -6.79
N MET A 75 -13.03 37.60 -7.28
CA MET A 75 -13.50 36.23 -7.11
C MET A 75 -13.72 35.87 -5.63
N THR A 76 -14.68 34.99 -5.39
CA THR A 76 -14.93 34.45 -4.04
C THR A 76 -13.74 33.61 -3.57
N PRO A 77 -13.47 33.55 -2.25
CA PRO A 77 -12.42 32.70 -1.72
C PRO A 77 -12.59 31.24 -2.13
N LEU A 78 -11.48 30.59 -2.47
CA LEU A 78 -11.46 29.18 -2.84
C LEU A 78 -11.65 28.28 -1.61
N LEU A 79 -12.29 27.14 -1.80
CA LEU A 79 -12.32 26.06 -0.83
C LEU A 79 -11.64 24.84 -1.44
N VAL A 80 -10.41 24.55 -0.98
CA VAL A 80 -9.65 23.38 -1.39
C VAL A 80 -9.93 22.26 -0.42
N GLN A 81 -10.44 21.14 -0.93
CA GLN A 81 -10.72 19.94 -0.13
C GLN A 81 -9.75 18.84 -0.53
N MET A 82 -8.86 18.45 0.39
CA MET A 82 -7.84 17.43 0.14
C MET A 82 -8.30 16.07 0.66
N ASN A 83 -7.95 15.02 -0.08
CA ASN A 83 -8.10 13.64 0.37
C ASN A 83 -6.85 13.24 1.16
N THR A 84 -7.02 12.56 2.29
CA THR A 84 -5.90 11.90 2.97
C THR A 84 -5.29 10.87 2.04
N ALA A 85 -3.96 10.84 1.96
CA ALA A 85 -3.26 9.85 1.17
C ALA A 85 -3.61 8.44 1.66
N ALA A 86 -3.86 7.52 0.73
CA ALA A 86 -4.01 6.12 1.08
C ALA A 86 -2.68 5.58 1.63
N PRO A 87 -2.72 4.68 2.63
CA PRO A 87 -1.50 3.97 3.02
C PRO A 87 -0.95 3.18 1.83
N ASP A 88 0.37 2.99 1.79
CA ASP A 88 1.02 2.15 0.78
C ASP A 88 0.36 0.75 0.76
N PRO A 89 0.13 0.16 -0.43
CA PRO A 89 -0.43 -1.17 -0.52
C PRO A 89 0.50 -2.18 0.17
N PRO A 90 -0.04 -3.23 0.81
CA PRO A 90 0.79 -4.25 1.45
C PRO A 90 1.70 -4.94 0.40
N PRO A 91 2.89 -5.41 0.82
CA PRO A 91 3.78 -6.14 -0.09
C PRO A 91 3.09 -7.35 -0.72
N PRO A 92 3.37 -7.68 -1.99
CA PRO A 92 2.77 -8.83 -2.63
C PRO A 92 3.18 -10.13 -1.91
N PRO A 93 2.23 -11.08 -1.77
CA PRO A 93 2.46 -12.38 -1.12
C PRO A 93 3.35 -13.31 -1.95
N TYR A 94 3.92 -14.32 -1.29
CA TYR A 94 4.71 -15.38 -1.90
C TYR A 94 3.86 -16.59 -2.26
N THR A 95 4.26 -17.25 -3.34
CA THR A 95 3.84 -18.63 -3.63
C THR A 95 5.02 -19.55 -3.30
N ILE A 96 4.90 -20.35 -2.24
CA ILE A 96 5.86 -21.39 -1.89
C ILE A 96 5.46 -22.66 -2.65
N THR A 97 6.43 -23.32 -3.28
CA THR A 97 6.23 -24.56 -4.02
C THR A 97 7.31 -25.58 -3.69
N GLY A 98 6.91 -26.85 -3.69
CA GLY A 98 7.84 -27.95 -3.48
C GLY A 98 7.15 -29.30 -3.61
N THR A 99 7.90 -30.31 -3.23
CA THR A 99 7.48 -31.71 -3.21
C THR A 99 7.72 -32.32 -1.84
N VAL A 100 6.82 -33.20 -1.42
CA VAL A 100 6.98 -34.06 -0.26
C VAL A 100 7.22 -35.48 -0.76
N THR A 101 8.27 -36.12 -0.29
CA THR A 101 8.51 -37.56 -0.50
C THR A 101 8.17 -38.31 0.78
N LEU A 102 7.18 -39.20 0.72
CA LEU A 102 6.78 -40.07 1.82
C LEU A 102 7.46 -41.44 1.67
N VAL A 103 8.51 -41.67 2.45
CA VAL A 103 9.24 -42.94 2.40
C VAL A 103 8.45 -43.99 3.17
N GLY A 104 8.04 -45.05 2.47
CA GLY A 104 7.26 -46.16 3.02
C GLY A 104 5.74 -46.06 2.88
N ALA A 105 5.25 -45.00 2.22
CA ALA A 105 3.88 -44.93 1.74
C ALA A 105 3.76 -45.52 0.33
N GLU A 106 2.53 -45.85 -0.08
CA GLU A 106 2.22 -46.28 -1.45
C GLU A 106 2.49 -45.16 -2.47
N ASP A 107 2.13 -43.93 -2.13
CA ASP A 107 2.44 -42.72 -2.89
C ASP A 107 2.70 -41.52 -1.96
N ASN A 108 2.94 -40.34 -2.55
CA ASN A 108 3.25 -39.12 -1.81
C ASN A 108 2.00 -38.26 -1.49
N SER A 109 0.79 -38.79 -1.68
CA SER A 109 -0.45 -38.03 -1.45
C SER A 109 -0.82 -37.95 0.02
N GLY A 110 -1.66 -36.97 0.38
CA GLY A 110 -2.31 -36.94 1.68
C GLY A 110 -1.48 -36.32 2.82
N ALA A 111 -0.21 -35.94 2.59
CA ALA A 111 0.55 -35.19 3.58
C ALA A 111 0.00 -33.77 3.71
N GLN A 112 -0.26 -33.34 4.95
CA GLN A 112 -0.68 -31.97 5.25
C GLN A 112 0.55 -31.09 5.35
N VAL A 113 0.60 -30.03 4.56
CA VAL A 113 1.66 -29.01 4.61
C VAL A 113 1.06 -27.72 5.15
N GLU A 114 1.52 -27.26 6.32
CA GLU A 114 1.03 -26.06 6.99
C GLU A 114 2.13 -25.02 7.12
N ALA A 115 1.82 -23.76 6.80
CA ALA A 115 2.67 -22.60 7.08
C ALA A 115 2.18 -21.89 8.35
N PHE A 116 2.95 -22.02 9.43
CA PHE A 116 2.70 -21.30 10.67
C PHE A 116 3.49 -19.98 10.68
N ASP A 117 2.78 -18.85 10.75
CA ASP A 117 3.37 -17.53 10.90
C ASP A 117 3.92 -17.37 12.33
N VAL A 118 5.23 -17.23 12.45
CA VAL A 118 5.93 -17.17 13.74
C VAL A 118 5.61 -15.89 14.51
N TYR A 119 5.36 -14.77 13.83
CA TYR A 119 5.10 -13.49 14.48
C TYR A 119 3.64 -13.35 14.91
N ASN A 120 2.72 -13.77 14.04
CA ASN A 120 1.29 -13.65 14.28
C ASN A 120 0.70 -14.88 15.02
N ALA A 121 1.51 -15.92 15.22
CA ALA A 121 1.14 -17.16 15.88
C ALA A 121 -0.12 -17.84 15.30
N VAL A 122 -0.23 -17.84 13.97
CA VAL A 122 -1.39 -18.35 13.23
C VAL A 122 -0.97 -19.24 12.07
N VAL A 123 -1.77 -20.25 11.72
CA VAL A 123 -1.60 -21.01 10.48
C VAL A 123 -2.09 -20.14 9.32
N ALA A 124 -1.17 -19.59 8.53
CA ALA A 124 -1.47 -18.67 7.44
C ALA A 124 -1.97 -19.39 6.18
N ALA A 125 -1.47 -20.60 5.92
CA ALA A 125 -1.90 -21.43 4.80
C ALA A 125 -1.72 -22.91 5.13
N ARG A 126 -2.55 -23.75 4.49
CA ARG A 126 -2.43 -25.21 4.53
C ARG A 126 -2.78 -25.80 3.17
N THR A 127 -2.20 -26.94 2.86
CA THR A 127 -2.55 -27.73 1.67
C THR A 127 -2.29 -29.21 1.90
N THR A 128 -2.77 -30.05 0.99
CA THR A 128 -2.53 -31.49 1.00
C THR A 128 -1.81 -31.88 -0.29
N THR A 129 -0.79 -32.73 -0.17
CA THR A 129 -0.01 -33.18 -1.34
C THR A 129 -0.83 -34.05 -2.27
N ASN A 130 -0.58 -33.94 -3.57
CA ASN A 130 -1.07 -34.89 -4.58
C ASN A 130 -0.21 -36.18 -4.61
N ALA A 131 -0.56 -37.17 -5.45
CA ALA A 131 0.19 -38.43 -5.56
C ALA A 131 1.67 -38.25 -5.95
N ALA A 132 2.01 -37.17 -6.67
CA ALA A 132 3.39 -36.81 -7.00
C ALA A 132 4.11 -36.05 -5.87
N GLY A 133 3.43 -35.80 -4.74
CA GLY A 133 3.97 -35.08 -3.59
C GLY A 133 3.96 -33.57 -3.73
N GLN A 134 3.45 -33.04 -4.85
CA GLN A 134 3.50 -31.60 -5.13
C GLN A 134 2.57 -30.83 -4.22
N TYR A 135 3.02 -29.67 -3.76
CA TYR A 135 2.23 -28.76 -2.96
C TYR A 135 2.56 -27.30 -3.31
N TRP A 136 1.64 -26.41 -2.95
CA TRP A 136 1.90 -24.98 -2.96
C TRP A 136 1.16 -24.29 -1.81
N LEU A 137 1.73 -23.20 -1.31
CA LEU A 137 1.16 -22.35 -0.27
C LEU A 137 1.24 -20.89 -0.72
N PHE A 138 0.21 -20.11 -0.42
CA PHE A 138 0.18 -18.69 -0.70
C PHE A 138 0.14 -17.91 0.59
N VAL A 139 1.20 -17.16 0.88
CA VAL A 139 1.41 -16.55 2.20
C VAL A 139 1.98 -15.13 2.06
N PRO A 140 1.57 -14.17 2.92
CA PRO A 140 2.18 -12.85 2.95
C PRO A 140 3.65 -12.91 3.41
N ALA A 141 4.38 -11.82 3.24
CA ALA A 141 5.74 -11.68 3.78
C ALA A 141 5.75 -11.87 5.30
N SER A 142 6.49 -12.87 5.78
CA SER A 142 6.66 -13.15 7.22
C SER A 142 7.76 -14.21 7.40
N ARG A 143 7.98 -14.64 8.63
CA ARG A 143 8.76 -15.82 8.96
C ARG A 143 7.81 -16.99 9.21
N TYR A 144 7.99 -18.07 8.47
CA TYR A 144 7.13 -19.26 8.58
C TYR A 144 7.89 -20.48 9.05
N THR A 145 7.29 -21.23 9.96
CA THR A 145 7.61 -22.66 10.13
C THR A 145 6.67 -23.46 9.26
N ILE A 146 7.22 -24.08 8.21
CA ILE A 146 6.50 -25.00 7.33
C ILE A 146 6.59 -26.39 7.94
N THR A 147 5.45 -26.98 8.28
CA THR A 147 5.36 -28.32 8.84
C THR A 147 4.64 -29.24 7.86
N VAL A 148 5.28 -30.36 7.54
CA VAL A 148 4.67 -31.46 6.81
C VAL A 148 4.29 -32.54 7.82
N SER A 149 3.06 -33.00 7.81
CA SER A 149 2.59 -34.09 8.65
C SER A 149 1.88 -35.18 7.84
N TYR A 150 2.07 -36.43 8.26
CA TYR A 150 1.39 -37.60 7.71
C TYR A 150 1.20 -38.64 8.82
N GLY A 151 -0.05 -38.98 9.13
CA GLY A 151 -0.36 -39.79 10.31
C GLY A 151 0.16 -39.13 11.60
N SER A 152 0.96 -39.85 12.38
CA SER A 152 1.60 -39.33 13.61
C SER A 152 3.00 -38.75 13.39
N ARG A 153 3.49 -38.73 12.13
CA ARG A 153 4.83 -38.26 11.78
C ARG A 153 4.77 -36.83 11.27
N GLN A 154 5.81 -36.06 11.54
CA GLN A 154 5.96 -34.70 11.03
C GLN A 154 7.42 -34.30 10.86
N ILE A 155 7.68 -33.36 9.96
CA ILE A 155 8.95 -32.68 9.76
C ILE A 155 8.70 -31.20 9.50
N SER A 156 9.57 -30.32 10.00
CA SER A 156 9.40 -28.88 9.83
C SER A 156 10.67 -28.20 9.33
N ARG A 157 10.50 -27.09 8.62
CA ARG A 157 11.57 -26.16 8.21
C ARG A 157 11.11 -24.73 8.42
N THR A 158 12.00 -23.87 8.89
CA THR A 158 11.74 -22.43 8.98
C THR A 158 12.28 -21.70 7.76
N ILE A 159 11.51 -20.76 7.22
CA ILE A 159 11.88 -19.90 6.10
C ILE A 159 11.53 -18.44 6.43
N ASP A 160 12.37 -17.51 5.98
CA ASP A 160 12.15 -16.07 6.10
C ASP A 160 11.78 -15.49 4.74
N LEU A 161 10.63 -14.80 4.67
CA LEU A 161 10.09 -14.21 3.44
C LEU A 161 10.00 -12.68 3.61
N PRO A 162 11.04 -11.92 3.24
CA PRO A 162 11.15 -10.49 3.56
C PRO A 162 10.21 -9.57 2.76
N GLY A 163 9.49 -10.08 1.76
CA GLY A 163 8.61 -9.30 0.88
C GLY A 163 9.14 -9.22 -0.56
N GLY A 164 8.25 -8.89 -1.51
CA GLY A 164 8.61 -8.74 -2.93
C GLY A 164 7.86 -9.68 -3.89
N GLY A 165 6.95 -10.52 -3.39
CA GLY A 165 5.95 -11.18 -4.24
C GLY A 165 6.52 -12.23 -5.20
N GLN A 166 7.37 -13.12 -4.69
CA GLN A 166 8.08 -14.07 -5.53
C GLN A 166 7.53 -15.49 -5.39
N LYS A 167 7.74 -16.29 -6.43
CA LYS A 167 7.63 -17.75 -6.33
C LYS A 167 8.90 -18.28 -5.67
N LEU A 168 8.73 -19.03 -4.59
CA LEU A 168 9.83 -19.72 -3.91
C LEU A 168 9.71 -21.22 -4.17
N ASP A 169 10.47 -21.70 -5.14
CA ASP A 169 10.54 -23.10 -5.56
C ASP A 169 11.56 -23.92 -4.75
N GLY A 170 11.44 -25.25 -4.83
CA GLY A 170 12.41 -26.19 -4.26
C GLY A 170 12.34 -26.32 -2.74
N ILE A 171 11.19 -25.97 -2.15
CA ILE A 171 10.94 -26.15 -0.73
C ILE A 171 10.50 -27.61 -0.51
N ASP A 172 11.43 -28.54 -0.73
CA ASP A 172 11.15 -29.98 -0.69
C ASP A 172 11.31 -30.57 0.72
N PHE A 173 10.63 -31.67 0.98
CA PHE A 173 10.68 -32.44 2.23
C PHE A 173 10.72 -33.94 1.95
N THR A 174 11.42 -34.67 2.80
CA THR A 174 11.37 -36.14 2.84
C THR A 174 10.96 -36.56 4.25
N LEU A 175 9.90 -37.36 4.36
CA LEU A 175 9.35 -37.86 5.61
C LEU A 175 9.21 -39.38 5.55
N THR A 176 9.85 -40.10 6.47
CA THR A 176 9.67 -41.55 6.62
C THR A 176 8.44 -41.83 7.48
N VAL A 177 7.54 -42.68 6.99
CA VAL A 177 6.20 -42.91 7.58
C VAL A 177 5.91 -44.34 8.01
N GLU A 178 6.88 -45.25 7.85
CA GLU A 178 6.84 -46.62 8.38
C GLU A 178 6.86 -46.70 9.92
#